data_AF-A0A920FJ17-F1
#
_entry.id   AF-A0A920FJ17-F1
#
_cell.length_a   1.000
_cell.length_b   1.000
_cell.length_c   1.000
_cell.angle_alpha   90.00
_cell.angle_beta   90.00
_cell.angle_gamma   90.00
#
_symmetry.space_group_name_H-M   'P 1'
#
loop_
_entity.id
_entity.type
_entity.pdbx_description
1 polymer ?
#
loop_
_entity_poly.entity_id
_entity_poly.type
_entity_poly.pdbx_seq_one_letter_code
_entity_poly.pdbx_strand_id
1 'polypeptide(L)'
;MSFELNLSVNYLVNLKVQKYQTTIIYLLICVSVIGQNMTREQYIEQYSKDAIIQMHKHKIPASITMAQGILESSNGNSRLAVKGNNHFGIKCHNWDGKKIYEDDDKKNECFRKYENALASFEDHSLFLKNTIDMLFI
;
A
#
# COMPACT_ATOMS: atom_id res chain seq x y z
N MET A 1 -53.62 -25.16 -24.11
CA MET A 1 -52.88 -24.19 -24.94
C MET A 1 -52.56 -22.87 -24.21
N SER A 2 -53.52 -22.16 -23.61
CA SER A 2 -53.24 -20.91 -22.86
C SER A 2 -52.42 -21.10 -21.56
N PHE A 3 -52.63 -22.22 -20.85
CA PHE A 3 -51.92 -22.52 -19.60
C PHE A 3 -50.41 -22.76 -19.80
N GLU A 4 -50.03 -23.54 -20.83
CA GLU A 4 -48.63 -23.81 -21.17
C GLU A 4 -47.89 -22.56 -21.65
N LEU A 5 -48.59 -21.65 -22.35
CA LEU A 5 -48.03 -20.36 -22.74
C LEU A 5 -47.70 -19.50 -21.51
N ASN A 6 -48.59 -19.46 -20.51
CA ASN A 6 -48.34 -18.71 -19.28
C ASN A 6 -47.17 -19.28 -18.46
N LEU A 7 -47.00 -20.61 -18.43
CA LEU A 7 -45.86 -21.25 -17.76
C LEU A 7 -44.53 -20.88 -18.42
N SER A 8 -44.47 -20.92 -19.74
CA SER A 8 -43.25 -20.59 -20.49
C SER A 8 -42.88 -19.10 -20.40
N VAL A 9 -43.87 -18.21 -20.41
CA VAL A 9 -43.64 -16.77 -20.20
C VAL A 9 -43.10 -16.50 -18.78
N ASN A 10 -43.70 -17.08 -17.74
CA ASN A 10 -43.23 -16.92 -16.36
C ASN A 10 -41.81 -17.48 -16.16
N TYR A 11 -41.48 -18.60 -16.80
CA TYR A 11 -40.13 -19.16 -16.77
C TYR A 11 -39.10 -18.21 -17.41
N LEU A 12 -39.40 -17.64 -18.57
CA LEU A 12 -38.52 -16.68 -19.24
C LEU A 12 -38.37 -15.37 -18.45
N VAL A 13 -39.43 -14.90 -17.79
CA VAL A 13 -39.37 -13.73 -16.89
C VAL A 13 -38.46 -14.01 -15.70
N ASN A 14 -38.60 -15.16 -15.03
CA ASN A 14 -37.76 -15.54 -13.90
C ASN A 14 -36.29 -15.70 -14.29
N LEU A 15 -35.99 -16.29 -15.46
CA LEU A 15 -34.62 -16.37 -15.98
C LEU A 15 -33.99 -15.00 -16.24
N LYS A 16 -34.77 -14.02 -16.72
CA LYS A 16 -34.30 -12.64 -16.90
C LYS A 16 -34.03 -12.00 -15.55
N VAL A 17 -34.96 -12.10 -14.60
CA VAL A 17 -34.81 -11.56 -13.24
C VAL A 17 -33.58 -12.14 -12.54
N GLN A 18 -33.36 -13.45 -12.63
CA GLN A 18 -32.20 -14.11 -12.05
C GLN A 18 -30.88 -13.63 -12.67
N LYS A 19 -30.84 -13.39 -13.98
CA LYS A 19 -29.66 -12.79 -14.66
C LYS A 19 -29.36 -11.36 -14.21
N TYR A 20 -30.40 -10.53 -14.02
CA TYR A 20 -30.20 -9.19 -13.47
C TYR A 20 -29.70 -9.22 -12.03
N GLN A 21 -30.26 -10.11 -11.21
CA GLN A 21 -29.81 -10.31 -9.82
C GLN A 21 -28.35 -10.75 -9.75
N THR A 22 -27.93 -11.73 -10.56
CA THR A 22 -26.53 -12.19 -10.56
C THR A 22 -25.57 -11.12 -11.07
N THR A 23 -25.97 -10.32 -12.05
CA THR A 23 -25.15 -9.21 -12.56
C THR A 23 -24.96 -8.12 -11.51
N ILE A 24 -26.01 -7.75 -10.77
CA ILE A 24 -25.94 -6.77 -9.69
C ILE A 24 -25.03 -7.26 -8.56
N ILE A 25 -25.13 -8.54 -8.17
CA ILE A 25 -24.27 -9.14 -7.14
C ILE A 25 -22.79 -9.08 -7.57
N TYR A 26 -22.49 -9.41 -8.83
CA TYR A 26 -21.12 -9.35 -9.35
C TYR A 26 -20.56 -7.92 -9.32
N LEU A 27 -21.37 -6.92 -9.69
CA LEU A 27 -20.98 -5.51 -9.63
C LEU A 27 -20.71 -5.04 -8.19
N LEU A 28 -21.53 -5.44 -7.22
CA LEU A 28 -21.36 -5.10 -5.80
C LEU A 28 -20.07 -5.71 -5.20
N ILE A 29 -19.73 -6.93 -5.61
CA ILE A 29 -18.48 -7.58 -5.20
C ILE A 29 -17.27 -6.83 -5.78
N CYS A 30 -17.33 -6.37 -7.04
CA CYS A 30 -16.22 -5.61 -7.63
C CYS A 30 -15.93 -4.30 -6.86
N VAL A 31 -16.96 -3.60 -6.40
CA VAL A 31 -16.80 -2.34 -5.65
C VAL A 31 -16.11 -2.57 -4.31
N SER A 32 -16.34 -3.71 -3.66
CA SER A 32 -15.74 -4.01 -2.34
C SER A 32 -14.25 -4.36 -2.41
N VAL A 33 -13.71 -4.69 -3.60
CA VAL A 33 -12.28 -4.99 -3.79
C VAL A 33 -11.45 -3.73 -4.10
N ILE A 34 -12.08 -2.65 -4.55
CA ILE A 34 -11.38 -1.43 -4.98
C ILE A 34 -11.14 -0.53 -3.75
N GLY A 35 -9.87 -0.17 -3.50
CA GLY A 35 -9.51 0.82 -2.46
C GLY A 35 -9.32 0.28 -1.05
N GLN A 36 -9.05 -1.03 -0.89
CA GLN A 36 -8.68 -1.60 0.41
C GLN A 36 -7.30 -1.11 0.84
N ASN A 37 -7.22 -0.53 2.04
CA ASN A 37 -5.95 -0.20 2.67
C ASN A 37 -5.30 -1.46 3.24
N MET A 38 -3.98 -1.55 3.13
CA MET A 38 -3.18 -2.57 3.79
C MET A 38 -3.33 -2.46 5.31
N THR A 39 -3.64 -3.56 5.99
CA THR A 39 -3.66 -3.61 7.45
C THR A 39 -2.25 -3.64 8.01
N ARG A 40 -2.09 -3.38 9.31
CA ARG A 40 -0.78 -3.47 9.98
C ARG A 40 -0.18 -4.88 9.86
N GLU A 41 -1.00 -5.90 10.03
CA GLU A 41 -0.59 -7.30 9.95
C GLU A 41 -0.09 -7.63 8.54
N GLN A 42 -0.80 -7.18 7.51
CA GLN A 42 -0.39 -7.35 6.11
C GLN A 42 0.92 -6.61 5.83
N TYR A 43 1.12 -5.41 6.37
CA TYR A 43 2.37 -4.68 6.23
C TYR A 43 3.53 -5.42 6.89
N ILE A 44 3.34 -5.93 8.11
CA ILE A 44 4.34 -6.73 8.82
C ILE A 44 4.68 -7.99 8.01
N GLU A 45 3.67 -8.71 7.53
CA GLU A 45 3.87 -9.91 6.71
C GLU A 45 4.68 -9.59 5.45
N GLN A 46 4.35 -8.50 4.77
CA GLN A 46 4.99 -8.07 3.52
C GLN A 46 6.45 -7.63 3.73
N TYR A 47 6.75 -6.83 4.74
CA TYR A 47 8.04 -6.13 4.88
C TYR A 47 8.94 -6.63 6.02
N SER A 48 8.50 -7.63 6.81
CA SER A 48 9.31 -8.16 7.93
C SER A 48 10.64 -8.72 7.47
N LYS A 49 10.67 -9.38 6.31
CA LYS A 49 11.91 -9.89 5.72
C LYS A 49 12.87 -8.76 5.35
N ASP A 50 12.38 -7.67 4.79
CA ASP A 50 13.19 -6.50 4.46
C ASP A 50 13.80 -5.89 5.73
N ALA A 51 13.01 -5.72 6.80
CA ALA A 51 13.52 -5.25 8.08
C ALA A 51 14.58 -6.20 8.71
N ILE A 52 14.41 -7.51 8.58
CA ILE A 52 15.40 -8.51 9.04
C ILE A 52 16.69 -8.43 8.21
N ILE A 53 16.60 -8.25 6.89
CA ILE A 53 17.77 -8.03 6.03
C ILE A 53 18.56 -6.81 6.52
N GLN A 54 17.87 -5.69 6.77
CA GLN A 54 18.49 -4.47 7.30
C GLN A 54 19.12 -4.71 8.68
N MET A 55 18.48 -5.50 9.55
CA MET A 55 19.04 -5.86 10.85
C MET A 55 20.36 -6.62 10.74
N HIS A 56 20.45 -7.60 9.85
CA HIS A 56 21.70 -8.34 9.69
C HIS A 56 22.80 -7.49 9.07
N LYS A 57 22.46 -6.65 8.08
CA LYS A 57 23.40 -5.83 7.32
C LYS A 57 23.89 -4.60 8.10
N HIS A 58 22.97 -3.87 8.72
CA HIS A 58 23.24 -2.59 9.38
C HIS A 58 23.18 -2.64 10.91
N LYS A 59 22.86 -3.80 11.50
CA LYS A 59 22.80 -3.99 12.97
C LYS A 59 21.74 -3.11 13.66
N ILE A 60 20.72 -2.69 12.92
CA ILE A 60 19.54 -1.99 13.46
C ILE A 60 18.48 -3.05 13.78
N PRO A 61 17.96 -3.16 15.02
CA PRO A 61 16.96 -4.18 15.33
C PRO A 61 15.77 -4.11 14.37
N ALA A 62 15.36 -5.24 13.79
CA ALA A 62 14.29 -5.29 12.80
C ALA A 62 12.98 -4.68 13.33
N SER A 63 12.73 -4.77 14.64
CA SER A 63 11.59 -4.15 15.31
C SER A 63 11.55 -2.62 15.20
N ILE A 64 12.71 -1.95 15.22
CA ILE A 64 12.80 -0.49 15.10
C ILE A 64 12.47 -0.07 13.67
N THR A 65 13.13 -0.68 12.69
CA THR A 65 12.84 -0.43 11.26
C THR A 65 11.39 -0.73 10.92
N MET A 66 10.83 -1.82 11.45
CA MET A 66 9.44 -2.19 11.24
C MET A 66 8.48 -1.19 11.90
N ALA A 67 8.72 -0.79 13.15
CA ALA A 67 7.87 0.17 13.85
C ALA A 67 7.84 1.53 13.14
N GLN A 68 8.99 2.04 12.73
CA GLN A 68 9.08 3.28 11.96
C GLN A 68 8.40 3.14 10.60
N GLY A 69 8.70 2.06 9.86
CA GLY A 69 8.05 1.81 8.58
C GLY A 69 6.52 1.80 8.70
N ILE A 70 5.98 1.12 9.71
CA ILE A 70 4.54 1.09 9.99
C ILE A 70 3.98 2.50 10.24
N LEU A 71 4.65 3.28 11.10
CA LEU A 71 4.19 4.60 11.51
C LEU A 71 4.26 5.61 10.36
N GLU A 72 5.43 5.77 9.77
CA GLU A 72 5.73 6.79 8.75
C GLU A 72 4.98 6.54 7.43
N SER A 73 4.73 5.27 7.09
CA SER A 73 4.02 4.92 5.85
C SER A 73 2.52 4.70 6.02
N SER A 74 1.97 4.84 7.23
CA SER A 74 0.59 4.48 7.54
C SER A 74 0.26 3.03 7.13
N ASN A 75 1.06 2.07 7.61
CA ASN A 75 1.04 0.67 7.16
C ASN A 75 1.18 0.53 5.63
N GLY A 76 1.99 1.37 4.98
CA GLY A 76 2.26 1.32 3.54
C GLY A 76 1.21 2.00 2.65
N ASN A 77 0.21 2.65 3.25
CA ASN A 77 -0.89 3.28 2.52
C ASN A 77 -0.65 4.75 2.17
N SER A 78 0.39 5.38 2.70
CA SER A 78 0.72 6.77 2.35
C SER A 78 1.02 6.90 0.86
N ARG A 79 0.75 8.07 0.29
CA ARG A 79 1.01 8.33 -1.13
C ARG A 79 2.51 8.18 -1.46
N LEU A 80 3.39 8.61 -0.56
CA LEU A 80 4.84 8.40 -0.67
C LEU A 80 5.22 6.91 -0.73
N ALA A 81 4.59 6.05 0.08
CA ALA A 81 4.82 4.61 0.03
C ALA A 81 4.25 4.00 -1.26
N VAL A 82 2.98 4.25 -1.57
CA VAL A 82 2.26 3.64 -2.71
C VAL A 82 2.81 4.09 -4.06
N LYS A 83 3.18 5.37 -4.23
CA LYS A 83 3.60 5.94 -5.52
C LYS A 83 5.11 6.19 -5.62
N GLY A 84 5.76 6.31 -4.48
CA GLY A 84 7.19 6.61 -4.36
C GLY A 84 8.04 5.46 -3.84
N ASN A 85 7.43 4.37 -3.35
CA ASN A 85 8.11 3.33 -2.57
C ASN A 85 8.93 3.91 -1.41
N ASN A 86 8.55 5.09 -0.89
CA ASN A 86 9.24 5.78 0.19
C ASN A 86 8.47 5.59 1.48
N HIS A 87 8.90 4.60 2.27
CA HIS A 87 8.20 4.17 3.49
C HIS A 87 8.55 5.02 4.72
N PHE A 88 9.55 5.90 4.62
CA PHE A 88 10.14 6.62 5.75
C PHE A 88 10.16 8.13 5.56
N GLY A 89 9.42 8.66 4.57
CA GLY A 89 9.33 10.10 4.34
C GLY A 89 10.67 10.79 4.02
N ILE A 90 11.65 10.08 3.46
CA ILE A 90 13.01 10.65 3.28
C ILE A 90 12.97 11.78 2.23
N LYS A 91 13.32 12.99 2.67
CA LYS A 91 13.37 14.21 1.84
C LYS A 91 14.58 14.20 0.89
N CYS A 92 14.50 15.01 -0.18
CA CYS A 92 15.58 15.19 -1.14
C CYS A 92 16.71 16.05 -0.54
N HIS A 93 17.81 15.41 -0.12
CA HIS A 93 19.06 16.11 0.23
C HIS A 93 20.17 15.56 -0.66
N ASN A 94 20.69 16.38 -1.59
CA ASN A 94 21.67 15.98 -2.61
C ASN A 94 21.27 14.67 -3.34
N TRP A 95 19.98 14.56 -3.67
CA TRP A 95 19.41 13.37 -4.29
C TRP A 95 19.31 13.54 -5.80
N ASP A 96 20.03 12.69 -6.53
CA ASP A 96 20.07 12.67 -8.00
C ASP A 96 19.11 11.65 -8.62
N GLY A 97 18.50 10.79 -7.79
CA GLY A 97 17.53 9.81 -8.24
C GLY A 97 16.14 10.38 -8.53
N LYS A 98 15.17 9.48 -8.75
CA LYS A 98 13.77 9.85 -9.01
C LYS A 98 13.17 10.57 -7.81
N LYS A 99 12.28 11.51 -8.07
CA LYS A 99 11.66 12.38 -7.05
C LYS A 99 10.14 12.26 -7.11
N ILE A 100 9.50 12.48 -5.98
CA ILE A 100 8.05 12.67 -5.87
C ILE A 100 7.81 13.90 -5.01
N TYR A 101 6.80 14.69 -5.36
CA TYR A 101 6.45 15.90 -4.62
C TYR A 101 5.13 15.70 -3.89
N GLU A 102 5.08 16.20 -2.65
CA GLU A 102 3.93 16.14 -1.76
C GLU A 102 3.87 17.42 -0.91
N ASP A 103 2.66 17.84 -0.57
CA ASP A 103 2.45 18.95 0.37
C ASP A 103 2.43 18.33 1.77
N ASP A 104 3.48 18.57 2.56
CA ASP A 104 3.64 18.04 3.93
C ASP A 104 3.72 19.21 4.94
N ASP A 105 4.92 19.66 5.32
CA ASP A 105 5.11 20.86 6.14
C ASP A 105 4.96 22.15 5.30
N LYS A 106 5.41 22.07 4.04
CA LYS A 106 5.34 23.15 3.05
C LYS A 106 4.77 22.63 1.74
N LYS A 107 4.28 23.56 0.92
CA LYS A 107 3.84 23.22 -0.44
C LYS A 107 5.01 22.69 -1.27
N ASN A 108 4.75 21.62 -2.00
CA ASN A 108 5.61 21.03 -3.02
C ASN A 108 6.99 20.62 -2.47
N GLU A 109 7.01 19.95 -1.33
CA GLU A 109 8.24 19.39 -0.78
C GLU A 109 8.72 18.20 -1.60
N CYS A 110 10.04 18.08 -1.71
CA CYS A 110 10.69 17.03 -2.50
C CYS A 110 11.02 15.83 -1.62
N PHE A 111 10.50 14.67 -2.02
CA PHE A 111 10.81 13.38 -1.42
C PHE A 111 11.51 12.46 -2.42
N ARG A 112 12.39 11.61 -1.89
CA ARG A 112 13.04 10.57 -2.69
C ARG A 112 11.99 9.58 -3.19
N LYS A 113 12.14 9.11 -4.42
CA LYS A 113 11.36 8.01 -5.00
C LYS A 113 12.29 6.86 -5.36
N TYR A 114 11.92 5.68 -4.92
CA TYR A 114 12.72 4.47 -5.06
C TYR A 114 12.10 3.50 -6.06
N GLU A 115 12.92 2.58 -6.56
CA GLU A 115 12.47 1.54 -7.48
C GLU A 115 11.59 0.49 -6.79
N ASN A 116 11.85 0.21 -5.52
CA ASN A 116 11.11 -0.71 -4.68
C ASN A 116 11.22 -0.31 -3.20
N ALA A 117 10.39 -0.91 -2.35
CA ALA A 117 10.36 -0.62 -0.92
C ALA A 117 11.71 -0.90 -0.26
N LEU A 118 12.36 -2.04 -0.55
CA LEU A 118 13.65 -2.43 0.04
C LEU A 118 14.73 -1.35 -0.14
N ALA A 119 14.75 -0.64 -1.27
CA ALA A 119 15.67 0.47 -1.48
C ALA A 119 15.43 1.63 -0.50
N SER A 120 14.18 1.92 -0.12
CA SER A 120 13.88 2.89 0.94
C SER A 120 14.28 2.40 2.33
N PHE A 121 14.18 1.08 2.60
CA PHE A 121 14.63 0.47 3.86
C PHE A 121 16.15 0.53 4.00
N GLU A 122 16.88 0.33 2.89
CA GLU A 122 18.32 0.50 2.83
C GLU A 122 18.72 1.95 3.13
N ASP A 123 18.12 2.92 2.45
CA ASP A 123 18.44 4.35 2.61
C ASP A 123 18.09 4.84 4.02
N HIS A 124 16.96 4.38 4.58
CA HIS A 124 16.61 4.61 5.99
C HIS A 124 17.66 4.03 6.95
N SER A 125 18.16 2.82 6.69
CA SER A 125 19.19 2.20 7.54
C SER A 125 20.52 2.94 7.46
N LEU A 126 20.89 3.44 6.28
CA LEU A 126 22.06 4.29 6.09
C LEU A 126 21.89 5.64 6.80
N PHE A 127 20.71 6.25 6.71
CA PHE A 127 20.37 7.45 7.46
C PHE A 127 20.55 7.20 8.96
N LEU A 128 19.91 6.18 9.53
CA LEU A 128 20.05 5.84 10.94
C LEU A 128 21.50 5.55 11.34
N LYS A 129 22.30 4.87 10.51
CA LYS A 129 23.71 4.65 10.85
C LYS A 129 24.52 5.94 10.92
N ASN A 130 24.33 6.83 9.97
CA ASN A 130 25.04 8.10 9.92
C ASN A 130 24.53 9.07 11.00
N THR A 131 23.27 8.94 11.40
CA THR A 131 22.65 9.74 12.47
C THR A 131 22.81 9.08 13.86
N ILE A 132 23.15 7.79 13.99
CA ILE A 132 23.46 7.17 15.29
C ILE A 132 24.81 7.65 15.84
N ASP A 133 25.64 8.30 15.02
CA ASP A 133 26.75 9.14 15.50
C ASP A 133 26.29 10.54 15.99
N MET A 134 25.04 10.94 15.75
CA MET A 134 24.42 12.21 16.20
C MET A 134 22.88 12.09 16.37
N LEU A 135 22.46 11.50 17.49
CA LEU A 135 21.16 11.62 18.19
C LEU A 135 19.89 12.02 17.41
N PHE A 136 18.86 11.16 17.51
CA PHE A 136 17.42 11.35 17.29
C PHE A 136 16.87 12.78 17.10
N ILE A 137 16.04 12.95 16.06
CA ILE A 137 14.81 13.75 16.08
C ILE A 137 13.71 12.87 15.49
#